data_AF-A0A970B3C8-F1
#
_entry.id   AF-A0A970B3C8-F1
#
_cell.length_a   1.000
_cell.length_b   1.000
_cell.length_c   1.000
_cell.angle_alpha   90.00
_cell.angle_beta   90.00
_cell.angle_gamma   90.00
#
_symmetry.space_group_name_H-M   'P 1'
#
loop_
_entity.id
_entity.type
_entity.pdbx_description
1 polymer ?
#
loop_
_entity_poly.entity_id
_entity_poly.type
_entity_poly.pdbx_seq_one_letter_code
_entity_poly.pdbx_strand_id
1 'polypeptide(L)'
;MVWAKLEKAEADFPGRKWLSLPDHSADVAAVFEAMLRVPLVLRRLTALAGRGDFPPIWRARLCAHVALHDFGKANRGFQARRES
;
A
#
# COMPACT_ATOMS: atom_id res chain seq x y z
N MET A 1 16.39 -3.87 7.52
CA MET A 1 15.08 -3.88 6.83
C MET A 1 14.39 -2.54 7.08
N VAL A 2 13.68 -2.00 6.09
CA VAL A 2 13.08 -0.65 6.09
C VAL A 2 11.64 -0.73 6.61
N TRP A 3 11.22 0.15 7.51
CA TRP A 3 9.88 0.11 8.12
C TRP A 3 8.88 1.03 7.40
N ALA A 4 7.60 0.63 7.39
CA ALA A 4 6.47 1.48 6.97
C ALA A 4 5.60 1.93 8.13
N LYS A 5 5.41 1.07 9.15
CA LYS A 5 4.65 1.35 10.37
C LYS A 5 5.43 0.88 11.60
N LEU A 6 5.42 1.69 12.65
CA LEU A 6 6.05 1.41 13.94
C LEU A 6 5.00 1.70 15.02
N GLU A 7 4.72 0.72 15.88
CA GLU A 7 3.89 0.92 17.07
C GLU A 7 4.79 1.15 18.28
N LYS A 8 4.34 2.00 19.20
CA LYS A 8 5.04 2.20 20.47
C LYS A 8 4.99 0.90 21.27
N ALA A 9 6.06 0.60 21.99
CA ALA A 9 6.05 -0.51 22.93
C ALA A 9 5.01 -0.21 24.01
N GLU A 10 4.15 -1.18 24.29
CA GLU A 10 3.19 -1.12 25.41
C GLU A 10 3.87 -1.68 26.66
N ALA A 11 3.51 -1.15 27.84
CA ALA A 11 4.14 -1.55 29.11
C ALA A 11 4.02 -3.07 29.37
N ASP A 12 2.92 -3.67 28.92
CA ASP A 12 2.62 -5.09 29.10
C ASP A 12 3.19 -5.98 27.97
N PHE A 13 3.65 -5.38 26.87
CA PHE A 13 4.25 -6.07 25.73
C PHE A 13 5.56 -5.40 25.32
N PRO A 14 6.69 -5.78 25.95
CA PRO A 14 8.00 -5.22 25.64
C PRO A 14 8.48 -5.70 24.26
N GLY A 15 7.99 -5.03 23.21
CA GLY A 15 8.37 -5.25 21.82
C GLY A 15 7.71 -4.21 20.92
N ARG A 16 8.50 -3.47 20.13
CA ARG A 16 7.93 -2.60 19.10
C ARG A 16 7.39 -3.47 17.98
N LYS A 17 6.07 -3.47 17.78
CA LYS A 17 5.47 -4.04 16.57
C LYS A 17 5.84 -3.14 15.40
N TRP A 18 6.26 -3.75 14.31
CA TRP A 18 6.59 -3.01 13.10
C TRP A 18 6.21 -3.84 11.87
N LEU A 19 5.77 -3.15 10.83
CA LEU A 19 5.51 -3.75 9.53
C LEU A 19 6.57 -3.27 8.56
N SER A 20 7.18 -4.21 7.85
CA SER A 20 8.18 -3.88 6.84
C SER A 20 7.54 -3.08 5.71
N LEU A 21 8.32 -2.22 5.07
CA LEU A 21 7.84 -1.44 3.93
C LEU A 21 7.37 -2.34 2.77
N PRO A 22 8.11 -3.39 2.36
CA PRO A 22 7.63 -4.33 1.34
C PRO A 22 6.30 -5.00 1.70
N ASP A 23 6.14 -5.47 2.95
CA ASP A 23 4.91 -6.17 3.36
C ASP A 23 3.72 -5.21 3.37
N HIS A 24 3.89 -4.00 3.92
CA HIS A 24 2.85 -2.98 3.88
C HIS A 24 2.45 -2.61 2.45
N SER A 25 3.43 -2.42 1.57
CA SER A 25 3.21 -2.15 0.15
C SER A 25 2.43 -3.28 -0.53
N ALA A 26 2.74 -4.55 -0.22
CA ALA A 26 2.03 -5.70 -0.76
C ALA A 26 0.59 -5.78 -0.24
N ASP A 27 0.37 -5.56 1.07
CA ASP A 27 -0.98 -5.55 1.68
C ASP A 27 -1.87 -4.50 1.02
N VAL A 28 -1.36 -3.28 0.83
CA VAL A 28 -2.12 -2.17 0.21
C VAL A 28 -2.45 -2.48 -1.25
N ALA A 29 -1.51 -3.07 -2.00
CA ALA A 29 -1.77 -3.50 -3.38
C ALA A 29 -2.82 -4.62 -3.45
N ALA A 30 -2.78 -5.59 -2.54
CA ALA A 30 -3.76 -6.67 -2.45
C ALA A 30 -5.17 -6.15 -2.10
N VAL A 31 -5.27 -5.22 -1.15
CA VAL A 31 -6.54 -4.54 -0.81
C VAL A 31 -7.09 -3.80 -2.02
N PHE A 32 -6.25 -3.05 -2.73
CA PHE A 32 -6.67 -2.36 -3.95
C PHE A 32 -7.14 -3.34 -5.04
N GLU A 33 -6.42 -4.45 -5.26
CA GLU A 33 -6.85 -5.49 -6.20
C GLU A 33 -8.21 -6.07 -5.83
N ALA A 34 -8.45 -6.34 -4.54
CA ALA A 34 -9.74 -6.80 -4.05
C ALA A 34 -10.85 -5.74 -4.27
N MET A 35 -10.56 -4.45 -4.07
CA MET A 35 -11.50 -3.37 -4.35
C MET A 35 -11.91 -3.32 -5.83
N LEU A 36 -11.01 -3.66 -6.76
CA LEU A 36 -11.33 -3.75 -8.19
C LEU A 36 -12.29 -4.89 -8.55
N ARG A 37 -12.60 -5.80 -7.61
CA ARG A 37 -13.66 -6.80 -7.76
C ARG A 37 -15.04 -6.25 -7.37
N VAL A 38 -15.10 -5.09 -6.72
CA VAL A 38 -16.38 -4.40 -6.42
C VAL A 38 -16.90 -3.72 -7.69
N PRO A 39 -18.08 -4.11 -8.21
CA PRO A 39 -18.56 -3.62 -9.51
C PRO A 39 -18.67 -2.10 -9.61
N LEU A 40 -19.09 -1.44 -8.51
CA LEU A 40 -19.21 0.01 -8.47
C LEU A 40 -17.86 0.71 -8.64
N VAL A 41 -16.80 0.21 -7.99
CA VAL A 41 -15.45 0.78 -8.06
C VAL A 41 -14.90 0.62 -9.47
N LEU A 42 -14.99 -0.59 -10.03
CA LEU A 42 -14.49 -0.88 -11.38
C LEU A 42 -15.22 -0.02 -12.43
N ARG A 43 -16.56 0.05 -12.37
CA ARG A 43 -17.36 0.87 -13.30
C ARG A 43 -16.99 2.35 -13.25
N ARG A 44 -16.75 2.90 -12.06
CA ARG A 44 -16.34 4.30 -11.91
C ARG A 44 -14.96 4.55 -12.50
N LEU A 45 -14.01 3.65 -12.28
CA LEU A 45 -12.66 3.77 -12.87
C LEU A 45 -12.69 3.64 -14.40
N THR A 46 -13.48 2.70 -14.93
CA THR A 46 -13.72 2.56 -16.37
C THR A 46 -14.30 3.84 -16.98
N ALA A 47 -15.31 4.41 -16.33
CA ALA A 47 -15.94 5.65 -16.76
C ALA A 47 -14.98 6.85 -16.70
N LEU A 48 -14.20 6.99 -15.63
CA LEU A 48 -13.17 8.04 -15.49
C LEU A 48 -12.10 7.93 -16.58
N ALA A 49 -11.78 6.72 -17.02
CA ALA A 49 -10.85 6.50 -18.11
C ALA A 49 -11.47 6.72 -19.51
N GLY A 50 -12.76 7.04 -19.60
CA GLY A 50 -13.48 7.22 -20.86
C GLY A 50 -13.55 5.94 -21.70
N ARG A 51 -13.55 4.76 -21.06
CA ARG A 51 -13.54 3.44 -21.72
C ARG A 51 -14.87 2.72 -21.50
N GLY A 52 -15.15 1.73 -22.37
CA GLY A 52 -16.27 0.80 -22.19
C GLY A 52 -15.94 -0.40 -21.31
N ASP A 53 -14.66 -0.71 -21.15
CA ASP A 53 -14.13 -1.86 -20.42
C ASP A 53 -12.90 -1.48 -19.58
N PHE A 54 -12.49 -2.40 -18.69
CA PHE A 54 -11.29 -2.24 -17.86
C PHE A 54 -10.28 -3.33 -18.19
N PRO A 55 -9.25 -3.04 -19.01
CA PRO A 55 -8.29 -4.06 -19.44
C PRO A 55 -7.58 -4.73 -18.25
N PRO A 56 -7.40 -6.07 -18.24
CA PRO A 56 -6.70 -6.76 -17.15
C PRO A 56 -5.29 -6.23 -16.88
N ILE A 57 -4.59 -5.76 -17.91
CA ILE A 57 -3.25 -5.16 -17.77
C ILE A 57 -3.26 -3.85 -16.97
N TRP A 58 -4.36 -3.09 -16.98
CA TRP A 58 -4.48 -1.88 -16.17
C TRP A 58 -4.59 -2.21 -14.69
N ARG A 59 -5.32 -3.28 -14.34
CA ARG A 59 -5.36 -3.79 -12.97
C ARG A 59 -3.96 -4.08 -12.46
N ALA A 60 -3.18 -4.88 -13.19
CA ALA A 60 -1.82 -5.22 -12.80
C ALA A 60 -0.92 -3.98 -12.61
N ARG A 61 -0.95 -3.04 -13.56
CA ARG A 61 -0.15 -1.80 -13.49
C ARG A 61 -0.55 -0.89 -12.34
N LEU A 62 -1.86 -0.71 -12.12
CA LEU A 62 -2.34 0.11 -11.01
C LEU A 62 -2.00 -0.53 -9.66
N CYS A 63 -2.09 -1.85 -9.52
CA CYS A 63 -1.64 -2.53 -8.30
C CYS A 63 -0.14 -2.30 -8.05
N ALA A 64 0.70 -2.35 -9.09
CA ALA A 64 2.12 -2.02 -8.97
C ALA A 64 2.35 -0.56 -8.55
N HIS A 65 1.60 0.40 -9.10
CA HIS A 65 1.69 1.81 -8.67
C HIS A 65 1.22 2.02 -7.23
N VAL A 66 0.16 1.34 -6.82
CA VAL A 66 -0.36 1.38 -5.45
C VAL A 66 0.65 0.79 -4.46
N ALA A 67 1.35 -0.30 -4.82
CA ALA A 67 2.44 -0.85 -4.00
C ALA A 67 3.56 0.18 -3.77
N LEU A 68 3.80 1.09 -4.72
CA LEU A 68 4.83 2.12 -4.65
C LEU A 68 4.39 3.40 -3.92
N HIS A 69 3.14 3.50 -3.42
CA HIS A 69 2.62 4.75 -2.83
C HIS A 69 3.50 5.27 -1.68
N ASP A 70 4.06 4.36 -0.89
CA ASP A 70 4.91 4.64 0.26
C ASP A 70 6.41 4.43 -0.03
N PHE A 71 6.82 4.28 -1.30
CA PHE A 71 8.22 4.12 -1.67
C PHE A 71 9.10 5.26 -1.12
N GLY A 72 8.53 6.45 -0.99
CA GLY A 72 9.19 7.59 -0.35
C GLY A 72 9.67 7.31 1.08
N LYS A 73 9.11 6.35 1.82
CA LYS A 73 9.57 5.95 3.17
C LYS A 73 10.92 5.24 3.16
N ALA A 74 11.40 4.78 2.00
CA ALA A 74 12.71 4.18 1.81
C ALA A 74 13.86 5.22 1.77
N ASN A 75 13.70 6.36 2.44
CA ASN A 75 14.72 7.41 2.53
C ASN A 75 15.30 7.52 3.94
N ARG A 76 16.56 7.99 4.05
CA ARG A 76 17.27 8.11 5.34
C ARG A 76 16.54 8.96 6.38
N GLY A 77 15.98 10.10 5.97
CA GLY A 77 15.29 11.03 6.87
C GLY A 77 14.00 10.46 7.46
N PHE A 78 13.25 9.67 6.70
CA PHE A 78 12.08 8.96 7.22
C PHE A 78 12.51 7.82 8.16
N GLN A 79 13.49 7.02 7.74
CA GLN A 79 13.92 5.85 8.52
C GLN A 79 14.54 6.22 9.88
N ALA A 80 15.20 7.38 9.97
CA ALA A 80 15.77 7.92 11.20
C ALA A 80 14.72 8.23 12.28
N ARG A 81 13.43 8.37 11.92
CA ARG A 81 12.33 8.59 12.89
C ARG A 81 12.04 7.38 13.78
N ARG A 82 12.79 6.27 13.63
CA ARG A 82 12.70 5.11 14.55
C ARG A 82 13.13 5.43 15.98
N GLU A 83 13.94 6.45 16.18
CA GLU A 83 14.61 6.74 17.46
C GLU A 83 14.03 7.96 18.19
N SER A 84 13.03 8.62 17.61
CA SER A 84 12.25 9.71 18.24
C SER A 84 10.97 9.20 18.89
#